data_AF-X0UR94-F1
#
_entry.id   AF-X0UR94-F1
#
_cell.length_a   1.000
_cell.length_b   1.000
_cell.length_c   1.000
_cell.angle_alpha   90.00
_cell.angle_beta   90.00
_cell.angle_gamma   90.00
#
_symmetry.space_group_name_H-M   'P 1'
#
loop_
_entity.id
_entity.type
_entity.pdbx_description
1 polymer ?
#
loop_
_entity_poly.entity_id
_entity_poly.type
_entity_poly.pdbx_seq_one_letter_code
_entity_poly.pdbx_strand_id
1 'polypeptide(L)'
;SLKLKLEKKESKKPTERQLLNIKSIDDQQRRQERLDNIDKLREEIRFLEKDVEKVDKKLDDLAFDYNDLKTDMNKRNLAKFYTNLDAFAIIRFSE
;
A
#
# COMPACT_ATOMS: atom_id res chain seq x y z
N SER A 1 1.33 9.31 6.37
CA SER A 1 1.11 8.32 5.31
C SER A 1 2.19 8.42 4.25
N LEU A 2 2.57 7.31 3.60
CA LEU A 2 3.52 7.30 2.47
C LEU A 2 3.00 8.17 1.31
N LYS A 3 1.69 8.13 1.03
CA LYS A 3 1.04 8.99 0.01
C LYS A 3 1.22 10.48 0.29
N LEU A 4 1.04 10.92 1.54
CA LEU A 4 1.31 12.31 1.96
C LEU A 4 2.79 12.70 1.84
N LYS A 5 3.71 11.76 2.07
CA LYS A 5 5.16 12.03 1.90
C LYS A 5 5.51 12.17 0.42
N LEU A 6 4.94 11.31 -0.43
CA LEU A 6 5.08 11.36 -1.87
C LEU A 6 4.59 12.71 -2.40
N GLU A 7 3.36 13.11 -2.07
CA GLU A 7 2.77 14.39 -2.48
C GLU A 7 3.65 15.59 -2.08
N LYS A 8 4.18 15.60 -0.85
CA LYS A 8 5.11 16.64 -0.38
C LYS A 8 6.45 16.67 -1.12
N LYS A 9 6.87 15.56 -1.71
CA LYS A 9 8.11 15.47 -2.51
C LYS A 9 7.84 15.82 -3.96
N GLU A 10 6.70 15.42 -4.49
CA GLU A 10 6.24 15.81 -5.83
C GLU A 10 6.05 17.32 -5.96
N SER A 11 5.52 17.99 -4.94
CA SER A 11 5.39 19.45 -4.93
C SER A 11 6.73 20.20 -4.92
N LYS A 12 7.83 19.50 -4.62
CA LYS A 12 9.20 20.04 -4.69
C LYS A 12 9.86 19.80 -6.05
N LYS A 13 9.21 19.10 -6.99
CA LYS A 13 9.73 18.93 -8.35
C LYS A 13 9.90 20.33 -8.98
N PRO A 14 11.08 20.65 -9.53
CA PRO A 14 11.29 21.94 -10.16
C PRO A 14 10.45 22.06 -11.43
N THR A 15 9.96 23.27 -11.70
CA THR A 15 9.28 23.57 -12.96
C THR A 15 10.28 23.63 -14.12
N GLU A 16 9.80 23.53 -15.36
CA GLU A 16 10.64 23.64 -16.55
C GLU A 16 11.45 24.95 -16.59
N ARG A 17 10.82 26.05 -16.17
CA ARG A 17 11.50 27.35 -16.06
C ARG A 17 12.62 27.33 -15.02
N GLN A 18 12.40 26.69 -13.87
CA GLN A 18 13.44 26.54 -12.85
C GLN A 18 14.60 25.67 -13.34
N LEU A 19 14.31 24.61 -14.11
CA LEU A 19 15.33 23.78 -14.74
C LEU A 19 16.17 24.56 -15.77
N LEU A 20 15.53 25.38 -16.60
CA LEU A 20 16.23 26.26 -17.54
C LEU A 20 17.12 27.26 -16.82
N ASN A 21 16.62 27.89 -15.75
CA ASN A 21 17.40 28.81 -14.92
C ASN A 21 18.62 28.13 -14.26
N ILE A 22 18.50 26.86 -13.87
CA ILE A 22 19.63 26.09 -13.32
C ILE A 22 20.65 25.83 -14.42
N LYS A 23 20.20 25.41 -15.61
CA LYS A 23 21.10 25.16 -16.74
C LYS A 23 21.84 26.42 -17.21
N SER A 24 21.34 27.62 -16.93
CA SER A 24 22.00 28.88 -17.26
C SER A 24 22.91 29.43 -16.14
N ILE A 25 23.11 28.71 -15.02
CA ILE A 25 24.00 29.16 -13.93
C ILE A 25 25.46 29.08 -14.38
N ASP A 26 26.16 30.20 -14.44
CA ASP A 26 27.54 30.27 -14.94
C ASP A 26 28.54 29.41 -14.14
N ASP A 27 28.40 29.40 -12.82
CA ASP A 27 29.15 28.53 -11.92
C ASP A 27 28.80 27.05 -12.15
N GLN A 28 29.75 26.32 -12.74
CA GLN A 28 29.59 24.92 -13.11
C GLN A 28 29.41 23.99 -11.89
N GLN A 29 30.11 24.25 -10.78
CA GLN A 29 29.97 23.42 -9.58
C GLN A 29 28.57 23.56 -8.99
N ARG A 30 28.11 24.80 -8.83
CA ARG A 30 26.78 25.10 -8.30
C ARG A 30 25.65 24.60 -9.20
N ARG A 31 25.85 24.64 -10.52
CA ARG A 31 24.94 24.06 -11.51
C ARG A 31 24.81 22.55 -11.30
N GLN A 32 25.94 21.85 -11.21
CA GLN A 32 25.96 20.40 -11.06
C GLN A 32 25.33 19.96 -9.75
N GLU A 33 25.67 20.60 -8.63
CA GLU A 33 25.10 20.29 -7.31
C GLU A 33 23.57 20.40 -7.31
N ARG A 34 23.02 21.41 -7.99
CA ARG A 34 21.56 21.58 -8.12
C ARG A 34 20.92 20.50 -8.96
N LEU A 35 21.56 20.08 -10.06
CA LEU A 35 21.07 18.98 -10.89
C LEU A 35 21.10 17.65 -10.11
N ASP A 36 22.19 17.38 -9.40
CA ASP A 36 22.33 16.17 -8.57
C ASP A 36 21.26 16.11 -7.48
N ASN A 37 20.95 17.25 -6.85
CA ASN A 37 19.87 17.33 -5.85
C ASN A 37 18.49 17.06 -6.45
N ILE A 38 18.25 17.47 -7.70
CA ILE A 38 17.01 17.17 -8.43
C ILE A 38 16.93 15.69 -8.77
N ASP A 39 18.04 15.08 -9.19
CA ASP A 39 18.06 13.67 -9.53
C ASP A 39 17.88 12.79 -8.28
N LYS A 40 18.50 13.16 -7.14
CA LYS A 40 18.19 12.53 -5.84
C LYS A 40 16.71 12.64 -5.47
N LEU A 41 16.11 13.82 -5.64
CA LEU A 41 14.68 14.00 -5.39
C LEU A 41 13.83 13.09 -6.28
N ARG A 42 14.20 12.93 -7.56
CA ARG A 42 13.50 12.03 -8.50
C ARG A 42 13.65 10.55 -8.12
N GLU A 43 14.82 10.16 -7.62
CA GLU A 43 15.03 8.80 -7.11
C GLU A 43 14.19 8.54 -5.86
N GLU A 44 14.23 9.44 -4.88
CA GLU A 44 13.40 9.33 -3.67
C GLU A 44 11.90 9.20 -3.99
N ILE A 45 11.41 9.98 -4.95
CA ILE A 45 10.01 9.90 -5.42
C ILE A 45 9.73 8.53 -6.02
N ARG A 46 10.59 8.02 -6.90
CA ARG A 46 10.44 6.68 -7.50
C ARG A 46 10.46 5.57 -6.45
N PHE A 47 11.29 5.69 -5.42
CA PHE A 47 11.28 4.73 -4.31
C PHE A 47 9.97 4.78 -3.52
N LEU A 48 9.47 5.98 -3.21
CA LEU A 48 8.20 6.15 -2.50
C LEU A 48 7.01 5.62 -3.31
N GLU A 49 6.99 5.83 -4.63
CA GLU A 49 5.96 5.27 -5.52
C GLU A 49 5.92 3.73 -5.44
N LYS A 50 7.08 3.08 -5.54
CA LYS A 50 7.19 1.61 -5.40
C LYS A 50 6.76 1.11 -4.02
N ASP A 51 7.10 1.83 -2.96
CA ASP A 51 6.70 1.46 -1.61
C ASP A 51 5.19 1.58 -1.42
N VAL A 52 4.57 2.63 -1.97
CA VAL A 52 3.11 2.80 -1.97
C VAL A 52 2.45 1.65 -2.72
N GLU A 53 2.91 1.33 -3.93
CA GLU A 53 2.36 0.23 -4.73
C GLU A 53 2.49 -1.12 -4.00
N LYS A 54 3.63 -1.38 -3.37
CA LYS A 54 3.86 -2.59 -2.58
C LYS A 54 2.93 -2.69 -1.37
N VAL A 55 2.64 -1.57 -0.71
CA VAL A 55 1.72 -1.54 0.42
C VAL A 55 0.29 -1.73 -0.05
N ASP A 56 -0.12 -1.07 -1.14
CA ASP A 56 -1.46 -1.22 -1.70
C ASP A 56 -1.71 -2.68 -2.11
N LYS A 57 -0.74 -3.34 -2.78
CA LYS A 57 -0.84 -4.77 -3.10
C LYS A 57 -0.99 -5.66 -1.87
N LYS A 58 -0.22 -5.40 -0.80
CA LYS A 58 -0.35 -6.15 0.45
C LYS A 58 -1.70 -5.97 1.13
N LEU A 59 -2.32 -4.79 0.99
CA LEU A 59 -3.66 -4.54 1.52
C LEU A 59 -4.70 -5.33 0.73
N ASP A 60 -4.55 -5.42 -0.60
CA ASP A 60 -5.42 -6.23 -1.45
C ASP A 60 -5.31 -7.72 -1.09
N ASP A 61 -4.08 -8.24 -0.96
CA ASP A 61 -3.82 -9.61 -0.54
C ASP A 61 -4.46 -9.91 0.83
N LEU A 62 -4.29 -8.99 1.79
CA LEU A 62 -4.87 -9.13 3.13
C LEU A 62 -6.41 -9.07 3.11
N ALA A 63 -6.99 -8.23 2.25
CA ALA A 63 -8.44 -8.15 2.09
C ALA A 63 -9.00 -9.44 1.50
N PHE A 64 -8.28 -10.07 0.57
CA PHE A 64 -8.62 -11.38 0.04
C PHE A 64 -8.58 -12.45 1.14
N ASP A 65 -7.46 -12.57 1.87
CA ASP A 65 -7.29 -13.53 2.96
C ASP A 65 -8.37 -13.37 4.06
N TYR A 66 -8.71 -12.13 4.39
CA TYR A 66 -9.76 -11.82 5.36
C TYR A 66 -11.13 -12.35 4.92
N ASN A 67 -11.49 -12.17 3.65
CA ASN A 67 -12.76 -12.63 3.11
C ASN A 67 -12.84 -14.16 3.06
N ASP A 68 -11.75 -14.83 2.72
CA ASP A 68 -11.64 -16.29 2.75
C ASP A 68 -11.80 -16.82 4.16
N LEU A 69 -11.06 -16.27 5.13
CA LEU A 69 -11.14 -16.67 6.53
C LEU A 69 -12.56 -16.47 7.10
N LYS A 70 -13.21 -15.35 6.77
CA LYS A 70 -14.59 -15.06 7.17
C LYS A 70 -15.55 -16.11 6.61
N THR A 71 -15.38 -16.49 5.35
CA THR A 71 -16.22 -17.50 4.69
C THR A 71 -16.05 -18.87 5.34
N ASP A 72 -14.81 -19.28 5.62
CA ASP A 72 -14.52 -20.55 6.26
C ASP A 72 -15.03 -20.60 7.71
N MET A 73 -14.91 -19.51 8.45
CA MET A 73 -15.48 -19.40 9.79
C MET A 73 -17.01 -19.59 9.75
N ASN A 74 -17.70 -18.95 8.79
CA ASN A 74 -19.15 -19.11 8.63
C ASN A 74 -19.54 -20.56 8.34
N LYS A 75 -18.81 -21.25 7.45
CA LYS A 75 -19.02 -22.68 7.16
C LYS A 75 -18.85 -23.53 8.42
N ARG A 76 -17.78 -23.31 9.19
CA ARG A 76 -17.51 -24.05 10.43
C ARG A 76 -18.59 -23.80 11.49
N ASN A 77 -19.04 -22.57 11.63
CA ASN A 77 -20.10 -22.22 12.58
C ASN A 77 -21.43 -22.87 12.19
N LEU A 78 -21.76 -22.90 10.90
CA LEU A 78 -22.96 -23.56 10.39
C LEU A 78 -22.90 -25.08 10.62
N ALA A 79 -21.76 -25.71 10.33
CA ALA A 79 -21.56 -27.13 10.57
C ALA A 79 -21.73 -27.47 12.07
N LYS A 80 -21.09 -26.70 12.96
CA LYS A 80 -21.25 -26.86 14.42
C LYS A 80 -22.71 -26.73 14.86
N PHE A 81 -23.45 -25.77 14.30
CA PHE A 81 -24.86 -25.58 14.63
C PHE A 81 -25.70 -26.82 14.28
N TYR A 82 -25.55 -27.37 13.07
CA TYR A 82 -26.28 -28.57 12.66
C TYR A 82 -25.86 -29.81 13.47
N THR A 83 -24.57 -30.01 13.72
CA THR A 83 -24.10 -31.12 14.57
C THR A 83 -24.69 -31.05 15.99
N ASN A 84 -24.81 -29.85 16.56
CA ASN A 84 -25.44 -29.69 17.88
C ASN A 84 -26.94 -29.98 17.85
N LEU A 85 -27.64 -29.58 16.78
CA LEU A 85 -29.06 -29.90 16.56
C LEU A 85 -29.29 -31.40 16.43
N ASP A 86 -28.48 -32.08 15.62
CA ASP A 86 -28.56 -33.53 15.43
C ASP A 86 -28.30 -34.28 16.74
N ALA A 87 -27.26 -33.88 17.48
CA ALA A 87 -26.96 -34.46 18.80
C ALA A 87 -28.12 -34.27 19.79
N PHE A 88 -28.74 -33.09 19.81
CA PHE A 88 -29.90 -32.83 20.66
C PHE A 88 -31.11 -33.68 20.26
N ALA A 89 -31.37 -33.82 18.96
CA ALA A 89 -32.45 -34.65 18.45
C ALA A 89 -32.25 -36.13 18.83
N ILE A 90 -31.02 -36.65 18.68
CA ILE A 90 -30.68 -38.03 19.06
C ILE A 90 -31.00 -38.27 20.54
N ILE A 91 -30.56 -37.37 21.44
CA ILE A 91 -30.84 -37.49 22.88
C ILE A 91 -32.35 -37.56 23.15
N ARG A 92 -33.14 -36.70 22.51
CA ARG A 92 -34.61 -36.64 22.67
C ARG A 92 -35.35 -37.87 22.16
N PHE A 93 -34.85 -38.55 21.13
CA PHE A 93 -35.45 -39.79 20.62
C PHE A 93 -34.98 -41.03 21.38
N SER A 94 -33.88 -40.94 22.14
CA SER A 94 -33.34 -42.04 22.95
C SER A 94 -33.82 -42.07 24.40
N GLU A 95 -34.48 -41.00 24.87
CA GLU A 95 -35.25 -40.95 26.12
C GLU A 95 -36.70 -41.43 25.90
#